data_AF-A0A292Z5H5-F1
#
_entry.id   AF-A0A292Z5H5-F1
#
_cell.length_a   1.000
_cell.length_b   1.000
_cell.length_c   1.000
_cell.angle_alpha   90.00
_cell.angle_beta   90.00
_cell.angle_gamma   90.00
#
_symmetry.space_group_name_H-M   'P 1'
#
loop_
_entity.id
_entity.type
_entity.pdbx_description
1 polymer ?
#
loop_
_entity_poly.entity_id
_entity_poly.type
_entity_poly.pdbx_seq_one_letter_code
_entity_poly.pdbx_strand_id
1 'polypeptide(L)'
;MRAELTVRWLIREAGELVARGFCHRCVPSGPYTEVVCGYCGDGPLLAGPLAGAEPTDDPAVAGWLSTQGWARHPALTCPSCRRAFPREHSW
;
A
#
# COMPACT_ATOMS: atom_id res chain seq x y z
N MET A 1 -5.29 -23.39 -6.27
CA MET A 1 -4.38 -22.44 -6.96
C MET A 1 -3.76 -21.56 -5.89
N ARG A 2 -2.47 -21.73 -5.58
CA ARG A 2 -1.77 -20.84 -4.64
C ARG A 2 -1.55 -19.53 -5.40
N ALA A 3 -2.36 -18.51 -5.11
CA ALA A 3 -2.03 -17.17 -5.55
C ALA A 3 -0.71 -16.82 -4.89
N GLU A 4 0.38 -16.72 -5.68
CA GLU A 4 1.59 -16.09 -5.17
C GLU A 4 1.21 -14.67 -4.80
N LEU A 5 1.06 -14.43 -3.49
CA LEU A 5 0.88 -13.12 -2.89
C LEU A 5 2.17 -12.34 -3.14
N THR A 6 2.33 -11.85 -4.37
CA THR A 6 3.41 -10.92 -4.68
C THR A 6 3.02 -9.62 -3.99
N VAL A 7 3.58 -9.41 -2.80
CA VAL A 7 3.50 -8.15 -2.09
C VAL A 7 3.92 -7.06 -3.07
N ARG A 8 3.05 -6.05 -3.25
CA ARG A 8 3.34 -4.92 -4.14
C ARG A 8 4.23 -3.96 -3.38
N TRP A 9 5.33 -3.56 -4.01
CA TRP A 9 6.23 -2.55 -3.52
C TRP A 9 6.00 -1.26 -4.29
N LEU A 10 5.93 -0.12 -3.59
CA LEU A 10 5.97 1.20 -4.17
C LEU A 10 7.36 1.78 -3.97
N ILE A 11 7.97 2.24 -5.06
CA ILE A 11 9.32 2.78 -5.10
C ILE A 11 9.36 4.07 -5.92
N ARG A 12 10.39 4.88 -5.71
CA ARG A 12 10.72 6.01 -6.58
C ARG A 12 11.73 5.55 -7.64
N GLU A 13 11.32 5.56 -8.91
CA GLU A 13 12.21 5.33 -10.05
C GLU A 13 12.27 6.63 -10.88
N ALA A 14 13.47 7.21 -11.02
CA ALA A 14 13.67 8.47 -11.75
C ALA A 14 12.73 9.62 -11.32
N GLY A 15 12.34 9.65 -10.04
CA GLY A 15 11.43 10.64 -9.47
C GLY A 15 9.96 10.23 -9.42
N GLU A 16 9.56 9.24 -10.23
CA GLU A 16 8.18 8.78 -10.36
C GLU A 16 7.85 7.63 -9.41
N LEU A 17 6.59 7.56 -8.98
CA LEU A 17 6.10 6.45 -8.16
C LEU A 17 5.74 5.24 -9.02
N VAL A 18 6.37 4.10 -8.75
CA VAL A 18 6.15 2.86 -9.51
C VAL A 18 5.75 1.73 -8.56
N ALA A 19 4.74 0.95 -8.95
CA ALA A 19 4.37 -0.29 -8.28
C ALA A 19 5.08 -1.49 -8.94
N ARG A 20 5.84 -2.26 -8.18
CA ARG A 20 6.61 -3.42 -8.65
C ARG A 20 6.38 -4.64 -7.76
N GLY A 21 6.51 -5.82 -8.35
CA GLY A 21 6.72 -7.06 -7.61
C GLY A 21 8.19 -7.42 -7.61
N PHE A 22 8.68 -8.01 -6.53
CA PHE A 22 10.05 -8.49 -6.41
C PHE A 22 10.08 -9.94 -5.98
N CYS A 23 11.03 -10.72 -6.51
CA CYS A 23 11.35 -12.02 -5.95
C CYS A 23 12.23 -11.84 -4.70
N HIS A 24 12.38 -12.90 -3.90
CA HIS A 24 13.20 -12.88 -2.68
C HIS A 24 14.65 -12.40 -2.90
N ARG A 25 15.21 -12.55 -4.11
CA ARG A 25 16.57 -12.13 -4.46
C ARG A 25 16.65 -10.68 -4.96
N CYS A 26 15.57 -10.17 -5.54
CA CYS A 26 15.55 -8.84 -6.18
C CYS A 26 14.87 -7.77 -5.32
N VAL A 27 14.39 -8.13 -4.13
CA VAL A 27 13.77 -7.19 -3.20
C VAL A 27 14.71 -6.00 -2.90
N PRO A 28 14.20 -4.76 -2.82
CA PRO A 28 15.02 -3.61 -2.50
C PRO A 28 15.76 -3.81 -1.17
N SER A 29 17.07 -3.51 -1.18
CA SER A 29 17.86 -3.46 0.05
C SER A 29 17.56 -2.19 0.84
N GLY A 30 17.61 -2.27 2.17
CA GLY A 30 17.43 -1.12 3.06
C GLY A 30 16.07 -1.14 3.78
N PRO A 31 15.71 -0.02 4.45
CA PRO A 31 14.47 0.06 5.20
C PRO A 31 13.25 0.05 4.28
N TYR A 32 12.14 -0.41 4.83
CA TYR A 32 10.82 -0.30 4.23
C TYR A 32 9.81 0.09 5.31
N THR A 33 8.69 0.66 4.86
CA THR A 33 7.52 0.96 5.69
C THR A 33 6.28 0.36 5.05
N GLU A 34 5.31 -0.03 5.86
CA GLU A 34 4.11 -0.73 5.39
C GLU A 34 2.94 0.25 5.24
N VAL A 35 2.19 0.12 4.15
CA VAL A 35 0.82 0.65 4.08
C VAL A 35 -0.09 -0.44 4.64
N VAL A 36 -0.64 -0.23 5.83
CA VAL A 36 -1.42 -1.26 6.51
C VAL A 36 -2.92 -0.98 6.39
N CYS A 37 -3.68 -1.93 5.86
CA CYS A 37 -5.13 -1.89 5.99
C CYS A 37 -5.55 -2.16 7.44
N GLY A 38 -6.33 -1.24 8.03
CA GLY A 38 -6.80 -1.38 9.41
C GLY A 38 -7.74 -2.57 9.68
N TYR A 39 -8.20 -3.29 8.65
CA TYR A 39 -9.05 -4.48 8.80
C TYR A 39 -8.29 -5.78 8.64
N CYS A 40 -7.53 -5.95 7.54
CA CYS A 40 -6.86 -7.21 7.23
C CYS A 40 -5.35 -7.20 7.53
N GLY A 41 -4.77 -6.05 7.89
CA GLY A 41 -3.33 -5.91 8.13
C GLY A 41 -2.46 -5.96 6.86
N ASP A 42 -3.06 -6.07 5.68
CA ASP A 42 -2.34 -6.22 4.40
C ASP A 42 -2.26 -4.88 3.65
N GLY A 43 -1.30 -4.78 2.74
CA GLY A 43 -1.12 -3.67 1.82
C GLY A 43 0.28 -3.62 1.20
N PRO A 44 0.56 -2.62 0.38
CA PRO A 44 1.86 -2.50 -0.26
C PRO A 44 2.96 -2.06 0.72
N LEU A 45 4.20 -2.37 0.35
CA LEU A 45 5.41 -1.90 1.03
C LEU A 45 5.97 -0.66 0.33
N LEU A 46 6.50 0.29 1.10
CA LEU A 46 7.21 1.48 0.61
C LEU A 46 8.70 1.30 0.85
N ALA A 47 9.54 1.51 -0.16
CA ALA A 47 10.99 1.34 -0.01
C ALA A 47 11.80 2.54 -0.49
N GLY A 48 13.09 2.52 -0.14
CA GLY A 48 14.04 3.56 -0.51
C GLY A 48 13.65 4.91 0.12
N PRO A 49 13.61 6.01 -0.65
CA PRO A 49 13.27 7.32 -0.11
C PRO A 49 11.87 7.41 0.51
N LEU A 50 10.96 6.47 0.20
CA LEU A 50 9.61 6.43 0.75
C LEU A 50 9.53 5.76 2.12
N ALA A 51 10.58 5.04 2.55
CA ALA A 51 10.54 4.24 3.77
C ALA A 51 10.53 5.07 5.07
N GLY A 52 10.89 6.35 5.03
CA GLY A 52 11.08 7.17 6.23
C GLY A 52 9.89 8.07 6.61
N ALA A 53 8.79 8.05 5.86
CA ALA A 53 7.64 8.93 6.08
C ALA A 53 6.38 8.11 6.32
N GLU A 54 5.37 8.73 6.96
CA GLU A 54 4.04 8.15 7.02
C GLU A 54 3.50 7.99 5.59
N PRO A 55 2.91 6.82 5.22
CA PRO A 55 2.54 6.55 3.85
C PRO A 55 1.61 7.56 3.19
N THR A 56 0.79 8.25 3.99
CA THR A 56 -0.17 9.25 3.50
C THR A 56 0.40 10.66 3.35
N ASP A 57 1.60 10.92 3.88
CA ASP A 57 2.26 12.23 3.78
C ASP A 57 2.86 12.47 2.40
N ASP A 58 3.19 11.39 1.68
CA ASP A 58 3.65 11.47 0.30
C ASP A 58 2.46 11.60 -0.68
N PRO A 59 2.30 12.72 -1.40
CA PRO A 59 1.14 12.96 -2.25
C PRO A 59 1.05 11.98 -3.42
N ALA A 60 2.17 11.47 -3.93
CA ALA A 60 2.16 10.49 -5.00
C ALA A 60 1.64 9.14 -4.49
N VAL A 61 2.08 8.72 -3.30
CA VAL A 61 1.57 7.50 -2.65
C VAL A 61 0.08 7.65 -2.35
N ALA A 62 -0.31 8.79 -1.78
CA ALA A 62 -1.69 9.07 -1.41
C ALA A 62 -2.62 9.11 -2.65
N GLY A 63 -2.15 9.66 -3.77
CA GLY A 63 -2.82 9.63 -5.06
C GLY A 63 -2.95 8.22 -5.63
N TRP A 64 -1.87 7.43 -5.60
CA TRP A 64 -1.88 6.04 -6.05
C TRP A 64 -2.87 5.18 -5.26
N LEU A 65 -2.87 5.29 -3.93
CA LEU A 65 -3.81 4.58 -3.06
C LEU A 65 -5.26 4.87 -3.46
N SER A 66 -5.58 6.15 -3.70
CA SER A 66 -6.91 6.58 -4.14
C SER A 66 -7.30 5.95 -5.49
N THR A 67 -6.38 5.95 -6.46
CA THR A 67 -6.58 5.32 -7.78
C THR A 67 -6.76 3.80 -7.68
N GLN A 68 -6.11 3.15 -6.72
CA GLN A 68 -6.31 1.73 -6.43
C GLN A 68 -7.57 1.44 -5.59
N GLY A 69 -8.36 2.46 -5.26
CA GLY A 69 -9.63 2.32 -4.55
C GLY A 69 -9.51 2.21 -3.02
N TRP A 70 -8.34 2.49 -2.46
CA TRP A 70 -8.18 2.57 -1.00
C TRP A 70 -9.00 3.71 -0.43
N ALA A 71 -9.63 3.49 0.72
CA ALA A 71 -10.11 4.59 1.55
C ALA A 71 -8.97 5.02 2.48
N ARG A 72 -8.79 6.34 2.65
CA ARG A 72 -7.78 6.93 3.56
C ARG A 72 -8.40 7.49 4.84
N HIS A 73 -9.73 7.64 4.86
CA HIS A 73 -10.46 8.14 6.03
C HIS A 73 -11.65 7.23 6.38
N PRO A 74 -11.88 7.00 7.69
CA PRO A 74 -11.12 7.47 8.85
C PRO A 74 -9.82 6.70 9.07
N ALA A 75 -9.66 5.54 8.44
CA ALA A 75 -8.47 4.72 8.50
C ALA A 75 -8.17 4.14 7.10
N LEU A 76 -6.90 3.79 6.86
CA LEU A 76 -6.47 3.14 5.63
C LEU A 76 -7.19 1.80 5.47
N THR A 77 -7.96 1.67 4.39
CA THR A 77 -8.76 0.48 4.09
C THR A 77 -8.57 0.06 2.64
N CYS A 78 -8.11 -1.18 2.42
CA CYS A 78 -7.89 -1.73 1.09
C CYS A 78 -9.21 -1.90 0.33
N PRO A 79 -9.19 -1.93 -1.02
CA PRO A 79 -10.41 -2.04 -1.82
C PRO A 79 -11.21 -3.32 -1.55
N SER A 80 -10.55 -4.42 -1.16
CA SER A 80 -11.23 -5.67 -0.79
C SER A 80 -11.99 -5.53 0.53
N CYS A 81 -11.35 -5.04 1.59
CA CYS A 81 -12.01 -4.79 2.86
C CYS A 81 -13.08 -3.70 2.75
N ARG A 82 -12.90 -2.69 1.91
CA ARG A 82 -13.93 -1.66 1.66
C ARG A 82 -15.21 -2.24 1.05
N ARG A 83 -15.08 -3.28 0.21
CA ARG A 83 -16.22 -4.00 -0.38
C ARG A 83 -16.84 -5.02 0.57
N ALA A 84 -16.01 -5.66 1.39
CA ALA A 84 -16.45 -6.67 2.35
C ALA A 84 -17.08 -6.07 3.62
N PHE A 85 -16.60 -4.89 4.03
CA PHE A 85 -17.09 -4.11 5.16
C PHE A 85 -17.49 -2.71 4.65
N PRO A 86 -18.52 -2.62 3.78
CA PRO A 86 -19.08 -1.33 3.43
C PRO A 86 -19.57 -0.68 4.73
N ARG A 87 -19.48 0.64 4.82
CA ARG A 87 -19.87 1.37 6.03
C ARG A 87 -21.39 1.36 6.13
N GLU A 88 -21.94 0.25 6.61
CA GLU A 88 -23.33 0.18 7.03
C GLU A 88 -23.45 0.82 8.42
N HIS A 89 -24.47 1.68 8.49
CA HIS A 89 -24.68 2.70 9.49
C HIS A 89 -24.85 2.17 10.93
N SER A 90 -24.36 2.99 11.85
CA SER A 90 -24.92 3.34 13.17
C SER A 90 -25.42 2.22 14.11
N TRP A 91 -24.76 2.13 15.26
CA TRP A 91 -25.45 1.97 16.55
C TRP A 91 -24.97 3.08 17.49
#